data_AF-A0A2V7XR73-F1
#
_entry.id   AF-A0A2V7XR73-F1
#
_cell.length_a   1.000
_cell.length_b   1.000
_cell.length_c   1.000
_cell.angle_alpha   90.00
_cell.angle_beta   90.00
_cell.angle_gamma   90.00
#
_symmetry.space_group_name_H-M   'P 1'
#
loop_
_entity.id
_entity.type
_entity.pdbx_description
1 polymer ?
#
loop_
_entity_poly.entity_id
_entity_poly.type
_entity_poly.pdbx_seq_one_letter_code
_entity_poly.pdbx_strand_id
1 'polypeptide(L)' 'VGKGGIVRDVSKRNAAVQSVVDFAKEIGFDVRGVIESPVKGAEGNVEYLMNAECRMQNAER' A
#
# COMPACT_ATOMS: atom_id res chain seq x y z
N VAL A 1 -10.76 -13.06 -5.55
CA VAL A 1 -10.51 -13.39 -4.13
C VAL A 1 -10.91 -14.84 -3.92
N GLY A 2 -10.14 -15.63 -3.14
CA GLY A 2 -10.42 -17.06 -2.94
C GLY A 2 -11.47 -17.35 -1.87
N LYS A 3 -11.73 -18.63 -1.56
CA LYS A 3 -12.54 -19.03 -0.40
C LYS A 3 -11.95 -18.41 0.88
N GLY A 4 -12.82 -17.84 1.71
CA GLY A 4 -12.47 -17.17 2.96
C GLY A 4 -11.71 -15.86 2.75
N GLY A 5 -12.06 -15.03 1.75
CA GLY A 5 -11.51 -13.67 1.65
C GLY A 5 -10.03 -13.53 1.27
N ILE A 6 -9.27 -14.63 1.14
CA ILE A 6 -7.81 -14.57 0.94
C ILE A 6 -7.41 -14.27 -0.51
N VAL A 7 -6.47 -13.34 -0.69
CA VAL A 7 -5.85 -13.01 -1.98
C VAL A 7 -4.56 -13.82 -2.19
N ARG A 8 -4.69 -14.98 -2.84
CA ARG A 8 -3.56 -15.89 -3.12
C ARG A 8 -2.73 -15.49 -4.35
N ASP A 9 -3.36 -14.83 -5.31
CA ASP A 9 -2.77 -14.43 -6.58
C ASP A 9 -1.80 -13.26 -6.40
N VAL A 10 -0.53 -13.48 -6.72
CA VAL A 10 0.56 -12.49 -6.62
C VAL A 10 0.26 -11.26 -7.48
N SER A 11 -0.25 -11.45 -8.70
CA SER A 11 -0.55 -10.35 -9.62
C SER A 11 -1.64 -9.44 -9.07
N LYS A 12 -2.65 -10.02 -8.38
CA LYS A 12 -3.70 -9.23 -7.73
C LYS A 12 -3.18 -8.45 -6.52
N ARG A 13 -2.24 -9.02 -5.76
CA ARG A 13 -1.59 -8.31 -4.66
C ARG A 13 -0.76 -7.13 -5.17
N ASN A 14 0.05 -7.36 -6.19
CA ASN A 14 0.86 -6.32 -6.82
C ASN A 14 -0.01 -5.20 -7.41
N ALA A 15 -1.11 -5.55 -8.08
CA ALA A 15 -2.05 -4.56 -8.61
C ALA A 15 -2.69 -3.71 -7.50
N ALA A 16 -3.06 -4.32 -6.37
CA ALA A 16 -3.60 -3.60 -5.22
C ALA A 16 -2.55 -2.65 -4.63
N VAL A 17 -1.33 -3.12 -4.39
CA VAL A 17 -0.22 -2.28 -3.91
C VAL A 17 0.02 -1.10 -4.86
N GLN A 18 0.09 -1.35 -6.17
CA GLN A 18 0.33 -0.31 -7.16
C GLN A 18 -0.78 0.75 -7.16
N SER A 19 -2.05 0.34 -7.06
CA SER A 19 -3.17 1.29 -7.01
C SER A 19 -3.10 2.23 -5.80
N VAL A 20 -2.66 1.74 -4.64
CA VAL A 20 -2.50 2.56 -3.43
C VAL A 20 -1.29 3.49 -3.55
N VAL A 21 -0.19 3.01 -4.13
CA VAL A 21 1.01 3.82 -4.40
C VAL A 21 0.69 4.96 -5.37
N ASP A 22 -0.03 4.67 -6.45
CA ASP A 22 -0.40 5.66 -7.46
C ASP A 22 -1.34 6.71 -6.86
N PHE A 23 -2.34 6.28 -6.09
CA PHE A 23 -3.23 7.19 -5.36
C PHE A 23 -2.46 8.08 -4.36
N ALA A 24 -1.53 7.50 -3.58
CA ALA A 24 -0.74 8.28 -2.63
C ALA A 24 0.08 9.39 -3.33
N LYS A 25 0.68 9.08 -4.48
CA LYS A 25 1.38 10.06 -5.31
C LYS A 25 0.44 11.12 -5.88
N GLU A 26 -0.75 10.73 -6.33
CA GLU A 26 -1.76 11.64 -6.85
C GLU A 26 -2.17 12.69 -5.82
N ILE A 27 -2.32 12.30 -4.55
CA ILE A 27 -2.68 13.20 -3.46
C ILE A 27 -1.47 13.92 -2.82
N GLY A 28 -0.29 13.85 -3.45
CA GLY A 28 0.88 14.65 -3.09
C GLY A 28 1.84 14.05 -2.07
N PHE A 29 1.75 12.74 -1.77
CA PHE A 29 2.75 12.07 -0.94
C PHE A 29 3.96 11.63 -1.76
N ASP A 30 5.14 11.77 -1.16
CA ASP A 30 6.38 11.16 -1.63
C ASP A 30 6.49 9.74 -1.07
N VAL A 31 6.25 8.74 -1.91
CA VAL A 31 6.31 7.32 -1.52
C VAL A 31 7.77 6.86 -1.49
N ARG A 32 8.29 6.61 -0.28
CA ARG A 32 9.68 6.21 -0.01
C ARG A 32 9.95 4.74 -0.27
N GLY A 33 8.93 3.89 -0.15
CA GLY A 33 9.06 2.45 -0.39
C GLY A 33 7.88 1.64 0.12
N VAL A 34 7.80 0.40 -0.36
CA VAL A 34 6.82 -0.60 0.07
C VAL A 34 7.55 -1.91 0.34
N ILE A 35 7.20 -2.58 1.43
CA ILE A 35 7.70 -3.92 1.77
C ILE A 35 6.52 -4.86 2.06
N GLU A 36 6.74 -6.16 1.89
CA GLU A 36 5.83 -7.17 2.45
C GLU A 36 5.95 -7.16 3.98
N SER A 37 4.82 -7.24 4.67
CA SER A 37 4.77 -7.34 6.12
C SER A 37 5.39 -8.66 6.59
N PRO A 38 6.21 -8.66 7.67
CA PRO A 38 6.74 -9.90 8.24
C PRO A 38 5.65 -10.76 8.89
N VAL A 39 4.45 -10.19 9.12
CA VAL A 39 3.29 -10.87 9.68
C VAL A 39 2.15 -10.92 8.67
N LYS A 40 1.39 -12.01 8.71
CA LYS A 40 0.19 -12.15 7.88
C LYS A 40 -1.00 -11.49 8.57
N GLY A 41 -1.87 -10.91 7.76
CA GLY A 41 -3.13 -10.32 8.17
C GLY A 41 -4.19 -11.36 8.53
N ALA A 42 -5.41 -10.86 8.74
CA ALA A 42 -6.58 -11.70 9.01
C ALA A 42 -6.74 -12.80 7.94
N GLU A 43 -7.03 -14.01 8.42
CA GLU A 43 -7.23 -15.20 7.59
C GLU A 43 -5.99 -15.62 6.76
N GLY A 44 -4.81 -15.04 7.04
CA GLY A 44 -3.55 -15.39 6.37
C GLY A 44 -3.26 -14.59 5.11
N ASN A 45 -3.92 -13.44 4.93
CA ASN A 45 -3.59 -12.51 3.84
C ASN A 45 -2.16 -11.99 3.97
N VAL A 46 -1.50 -11.84 2.82
CA VAL A 46 -0.23 -11.12 2.74
C VAL A 46 -0.54 -9.63 2.77
N GLU A 47 0.07 -8.91 3.72
CA GLU A 47 -0.08 -7.47 3.89
C GLU A 47 1.20 -6.74 3.49
N TYR A 48 1.08 -5.46 3.20
CA TYR A 48 2.20 -4.62 2.77
C TYR A 48 2.26 -3.36 3.62
N LEU A 49 3.47 -2.90 3.91
CA LEU A 49 3.74 -1.67 4.63
C LEU A 49 4.30 -0.64 3.64
N MET A 50 3.67 0.53 3.55
CA MET A 50 4.11 1.64 2.70
C MET A 50 4.63 2.79 3.58
N ASN A 51 5.85 3.25 3.30
CA ASN A 51 6.38 4.49 3.86
C ASN A 51 6.13 5.63 2.87
N ALA A 52 5.42 6.67 3.30
CA ALA A 52 5.10 7.83 2.48
C ALA A 52 5.15 9.11 3.33
N GLU A 53 5.70 10.17 2.76
CA GLU A 53 5.85 11.47 3.41
C GLU A 53 5.05 12.53 2.66
N CYS A 54 4.15 13.23 3.35
CA CYS A 54 3.57 14.47 2.86
C CYS A 54 4.25 15.62 3.59
N ARG A 55 5.03 16.43 2.88
CA ARG A 55 5.46 17.70 3.44
C ARG A 55 4.28 18.64 3.38
N MET A 56 3.76 19.03 4.54
CA MET A 56 2.99 20.26 4.66
C MET A 56 3.88 21.37 4.09
N GLN A 57 3.54 21.87 2.91
CA GLN A 57 4.08 23.16 2.49
C GLN A 57 3.54 24.14 3.52
N ASN A 58 4.45 24.75 4.31
CA ASN A 58 4.07 25.87 5.16
C ASN A 58 3.28 26.81 4.25
N ALA A 59 2.02 27.07 4.60
CA ALA A 59 1.22 28.07 3.94
C ALA A 59 1.98 29.39 4.09
N GLU A 60 2.72 29.76 3.05
CA GLU A 60 3.37 31.05 2.98
C GLU A 60 2.26 32.10 2.83
N ARG A 61 1.93 32.71 3.97
CA ARG A 61 1.34 34.04 4.22
C ARG A 61 0.24 34.54 3.29
#